data_AF-A0A3B1B6V9-F1
#
_entry.id   AF-A0A3B1B6V9-F1
#
_cell.length_a   1.000
_cell.length_b   1.000
_cell.length_c   1.000
_cell.angle_alpha   90.00
_cell.angle_beta   90.00
_cell.angle_gamma   90.00
#
_symmetry.space_group_name_H-M   'P 1'
#
loop_
_entity.id
_entity.type
_entity.pdbx_description
1 polymer ?
#
loop_
_entity_poly.entity_id
_entity_poly.type
_entity_poly.pdbx_seq_one_letter_code
_entity_poly.pdbx_strand_id
1 'polypeptide(L)'
;MVNGVFFYCDLDFNSTIDMNEQTMNAMSAEDYSALTKLIMVILDEWELSATEQLKVLNLPENTPTRNLRKYRNGQPFPKTAEVFERLEHIVGIFEALRTSYPHNKQMVMIWMKKCNRHFVTRPPIAVIVEDGLRGLEQVRAHLDCTFDWFSS
;
A
#
# COMPACT_ATOMS: atom_id res chain seq x y z
N MET A 1 -17.90 13.10 19.00
CA MET A 1 -16.79 12.34 19.61
C MET A 1 -16.76 10.95 18.99
N VAL A 2 -15.98 10.80 17.92
CA VAL A 2 -15.37 9.52 17.54
C VAL A 2 -13.88 9.79 17.49
N ASN A 3 -13.17 9.01 18.29
CA ASN A 3 -11.81 9.22 18.75
C ASN A 3 -10.80 8.78 17.67
N GLY A 4 -9.73 9.57 17.53
CA GLY A 4 -8.37 9.07 17.32
C GLY A 4 -8.09 8.29 16.04
N VAL A 5 -7.93 8.99 14.92
CA VAL A 5 -7.00 8.58 13.84
C VAL A 5 -5.99 9.72 13.63
N PHE A 6 -5.44 10.21 14.74
CA PHE A 6 -4.32 11.14 14.80
C PHE A 6 -3.15 10.42 15.46
N PHE A 7 -2.54 9.50 14.73
CA PHE A 7 -1.17 9.03 14.98
C PHE A 7 -0.62 8.73 13.58
N TYR A 8 0.64 9.11 13.34
CA TYR A 8 1.33 9.24 12.04
C TYR A 8 1.34 10.64 11.39
N CYS A 9 1.43 11.73 12.17
CA CYS A 9 1.85 13.05 11.65
C CYS A 9 3.24 13.51 12.11
N ASP A 10 3.92 12.80 13.00
CA ASP A 10 5.24 13.17 13.52
C ASP A 10 6.25 12.01 13.40
N LEU A 11 6.47 11.50 12.18
CA LEU A 11 7.61 10.62 11.91
C LEU A 11 8.51 11.29 10.87
N ASP A 12 9.71 11.67 11.32
CA ASP A 12 10.76 12.23 10.48
C ASP A 12 11.08 11.26 9.32
N PHE A 13 10.88 11.77 8.11
CA PHE A 13 10.77 11.08 6.83
C PHE A 13 12.10 10.50 6.27
N ASN A 14 13.14 10.32 7.11
CA ASN A 14 14.45 9.81 6.68
C ASN A 14 15.00 8.64 7.52
N SER A 15 14.17 8.02 8.36
CA SER A 15 14.46 6.71 8.94
C SER A 15 13.39 5.74 8.49
N THR A 16 13.76 4.91 7.51
CA THR A 16 13.11 3.66 7.12
C THR A 16 12.23 3.13 8.25
N ILE A 17 10.90 3.16 8.11
CA ILE A 17 10.11 2.10 8.73
C ILE A 17 10.54 0.86 7.98
N ASP A 18 11.58 0.22 8.50
CA ASP A 18 12.12 -1.01 7.97
C ASP A 18 11.08 -2.07 8.36
N MET A 19 9.98 -2.14 7.59
CA MET A 19 8.93 -3.16 7.69
C MET A 19 9.44 -4.51 7.19
N ASN A 20 10.69 -4.81 7.53
CA ASN A 20 11.29 -6.10 7.32
C ASN A 20 10.56 -7.15 8.19
N GLU A 21 10.75 -8.41 7.82
CA GLU A 21 10.11 -9.56 8.46
C GLU A 21 10.31 -9.60 9.99
N GLN A 22 11.43 -9.08 10.49
CA GLN A 22 11.77 -9.08 11.91
C GLN A 22 10.92 -8.05 12.69
N THR A 23 10.77 -6.84 12.16
CA THR A 23 9.89 -5.80 12.74
C THR A 23 8.44 -6.28 12.78
N MET A 24 7.96 -6.90 11.71
CA MET A 24 6.58 -7.40 11.58
C MET A 24 6.28 -8.59 12.50
N ASN A 25 7.29 -9.41 12.80
CA ASN A 25 7.18 -10.48 13.77
C ASN A 25 7.19 -9.98 15.23
N ALA A 26 7.88 -8.87 15.49
CA ALA A 26 7.93 -8.23 16.81
C ALA A 26 6.71 -7.34 17.12
N MET A 27 5.92 -6.94 16.12
CA MET A 27 4.70 -6.16 16.31
C MET A 27 3.67 -6.87 17.18
N SER A 28 2.97 -6.09 18.02
CA SER A 28 1.83 -6.59 18.79
C SER A 28 0.70 -7.04 17.85
N ALA A 29 -0.16 -7.93 18.35
CA ALA A 29 -1.31 -8.39 17.57
C ALA A 29 -2.28 -7.24 17.23
N GLU A 30 -2.37 -6.23 18.09
CA GLU A 30 -3.21 -5.05 17.89
C GLU A 30 -2.64 -4.14 16.79
N ASP A 31 -1.34 -3.86 16.82
CA ASP A 31 -0.67 -3.05 15.79
C ASP A 31 -0.75 -3.72 14.42
N TYR A 32 -0.56 -5.04 14.36
CA TYR A 32 -0.63 -5.77 13.11
C TYR A 32 -2.07 -5.85 12.57
N SER A 33 -3.07 -5.88 13.46
CA SER A 33 -4.49 -5.71 13.08
C SER A 33 -4.78 -4.31 12.53
N ALA A 34 -4.21 -3.27 13.15
CA ALA A 34 -4.34 -1.89 12.68
C ALA A 34 -3.70 -1.69 11.29
N LEU A 35 -2.50 -2.23 11.07
CA LEU A 35 -1.85 -2.24 9.77
C LEU A 35 -2.69 -2.97 8.72
N THR A 36 -3.24 -4.13 9.06
CA THR A 36 -4.12 -4.87 8.15
C THR A 36 -5.33 -4.02 7.71
N LYS A 37 -5.95 -3.29 8.64
CA LYS A 37 -7.05 -2.38 8.31
C LYS A 37 -6.59 -1.21 7.43
N LEU A 38 -5.43 -0.63 7.73
CA LEU A 38 -4.85 0.46 6.93
C LEU A 38 -4.64 0.02 5.48
N ILE A 39 -4.02 -1.14 5.27
CA ILE A 39 -3.81 -1.70 3.93
C ILE A 39 -5.14 -1.88 3.20
N MET A 40 -6.16 -2.45 3.86
CA MET A 40 -7.47 -2.60 3.25
C MET A 40 -8.09 -1.25 2.86
N VAL A 41 -7.90 -0.20 3.66
CA VAL A 41 -8.34 1.16 3.33
C VAL A 41 -7.60 1.69 2.10
N ILE A 42 -6.28 1.50 2.00
CA ILE A 42 -5.49 1.94 0.83
C ILE A 42 -5.98 1.24 -0.44
N LEU A 43 -6.17 -0.08 -0.38
CA LEU A 43 -6.65 -0.86 -1.53
C LEU A 43 -8.08 -0.48 -1.94
N ASP A 44 -8.94 -0.13 -0.98
CA ASP A 44 -10.28 0.37 -1.24
C ASP A 44 -10.24 1.80 -1.82
N GLU A 45 -9.32 2.66 -1.37
CA GLU A 45 -9.09 4.00 -1.94
C GLU A 45 -8.62 3.93 -3.39
N TRP A 46 -7.76 2.95 -3.72
CA TRP A 46 -7.36 2.65 -5.09
C TRP A 46 -8.50 2.07 -5.96
N GLU A 47 -9.68 1.83 -5.40
CA GLU A 47 -10.85 1.27 -6.09
C GLU A 47 -10.58 -0.12 -6.72
N LEU A 48 -9.70 -0.92 -6.11
CA LEU A 48 -9.43 -2.28 -6.56
C LEU A 48 -10.63 -3.19 -6.28
N SER A 49 -11.02 -4.00 -7.27
CA SER A 49 -12.01 -5.06 -7.08
C SER A 49 -11.51 -6.12 -6.09
N ALA A 50 -12.43 -6.88 -5.48
CA ALA A 50 -12.08 -7.94 -4.54
C ALA A 50 -11.07 -8.95 -5.11
N THR A 51 -11.18 -9.28 -6.40
CA THR A 51 -10.24 -10.17 -7.09
C THR A 51 -8.86 -9.55 -7.25
N GLU A 52 -8.79 -8.26 -7.52
CA GLU A 52 -7.52 -7.55 -7.65
C GLU A 52 -6.85 -7.38 -6.29
N GLN A 53 -7.61 -7.09 -5.23
CA GLN A 53 -7.10 -7.02 -3.85
C GLN A 53 -6.43 -8.34 -3.45
N LEU A 54 -7.05 -9.48 -3.75
CA LEU A 54 -6.45 -10.80 -3.47
C LEU A 54 -5.15 -11.02 -4.24
N LYS A 55 -5.10 -10.62 -5.53
CA LYS A 55 -3.90 -10.73 -6.38
C LYS A 55 -2.76 -9.84 -5.89
N VAL A 56 -3.05 -8.58 -5.57
CA VAL A 56 -2.05 -7.61 -5.10
C VAL A 56 -1.44 -8.06 -3.77
N LEU A 57 -2.26 -8.61 -2.87
CA LEU A 57 -1.82 -9.14 -1.58
C LEU A 57 -1.15 -10.53 -1.68
N ASN A 58 -1.18 -11.19 -2.84
CA ASN A 58 -0.72 -12.57 -3.03
C ASN A 58 -1.33 -13.57 -2.04
N LEU A 59 -2.62 -13.38 -1.73
CA LEU A 59 -3.34 -14.37 -0.92
C LEU A 59 -3.62 -15.62 -1.78
N PRO A 60 -3.66 -16.82 -1.18
CA PRO A 60 -3.87 -18.05 -1.93
C PRO A 60 -5.08 -17.95 -2.85
N GLU A 61 -4.98 -18.41 -4.10
CA GLU A 61 -6.04 -18.24 -5.12
C GLU A 61 -7.40 -18.79 -4.69
N ASN A 62 -7.39 -19.82 -3.84
CA ASN A 62 -8.60 -20.43 -3.26
C ASN A 62 -9.21 -19.62 -2.10
N THR A 63 -8.64 -18.46 -1.75
CA THR A 63 -9.16 -17.59 -0.69
C THR A 63 -10.48 -16.98 -1.13
N PRO A 64 -11.60 -17.32 -0.47
CA PRO A 64 -12.88 -16.76 -0.87
C PRO A 64 -12.89 -15.25 -0.64
N THR A 65 -13.42 -14.46 -1.58
CA THR A 65 -13.50 -12.99 -1.48
C THR A 65 -14.18 -12.49 -0.19
N ARG A 66 -15.07 -13.30 0.42
CA ARG A 66 -15.68 -13.01 1.73
C ARG A 66 -14.66 -12.88 2.87
N ASN A 67 -13.46 -13.45 2.74
CA ASN A 67 -12.39 -13.31 3.72
C ASN A 67 -11.84 -11.87 3.77
N LEU A 68 -11.97 -11.10 2.69
CA LEU A 68 -11.62 -9.67 2.69
C LEU A 68 -12.42 -8.87 3.73
N ARG A 69 -13.65 -9.30 4.04
CA ARG A 69 -14.43 -8.68 5.12
C ARG A 69 -13.79 -8.92 6.49
N LYS A 70 -13.15 -10.06 6.69
CA LYS A 70 -12.47 -10.36 7.96
C LYS A 70 -11.23 -9.48 8.13
N TYR A 71 -10.45 -9.26 7.07
CA TYR A 71 -9.31 -8.34 7.09
C TYR A 71 -9.75 -6.89 7.36
N ARG A 72 -10.83 -6.42 6.73
CA ARG A 72 -11.45 -5.11 7.05
C ARG A 72 -11.88 -5.00 8.52
N ASN A 73 -12.30 -6.11 9.12
CA ASN A 73 -12.69 -6.16 10.53
C ASN A 73 -11.50 -6.31 11.49
N GLY A 74 -10.26 -6.40 10.98
CA GLY A 74 -9.06 -6.51 11.80
C GLY A 74 -8.57 -7.92 12.05
N GLN A 75 -9.06 -8.93 11.34
CA GLN A 75 -8.31 -10.18 11.29
C GLN A 75 -6.95 -9.89 10.63
N PRO A 76 -5.81 -10.28 11.22
CA PRO A 76 -4.52 -9.99 10.61
C PRO A 76 -4.26 -10.81 9.34
N PHE A 77 -3.46 -10.27 8.42
CA PHE A 77 -2.99 -11.01 7.25
C PHE A 77 -2.06 -12.17 7.62
N PRO A 78 -1.87 -13.18 6.73
CA PRO A 78 -0.87 -14.22 6.92
C PRO A 78 0.53 -13.62 7.13
N LYS A 79 1.25 -14.10 8.15
CA LYS A 79 2.62 -13.67 8.46
C LYS A 79 3.63 -14.43 7.59
N THR A 80 3.72 -14.06 6.32
CA THR A 80 4.64 -14.65 5.35
C THR A 80 5.48 -13.55 4.71
N ALA A 81 6.77 -13.81 4.44
CA ALA A 81 7.67 -12.85 3.83
C ALA A 81 7.10 -12.21 2.55
N GLU A 82 6.48 -13.01 1.68
CA GLU A 82 5.85 -12.53 0.43
C GLU A 82 4.73 -11.51 0.65
N VAL A 83 3.94 -11.69 1.73
CA VAL A 83 2.86 -10.75 2.07
C VAL A 83 3.48 -9.49 2.63
N PHE A 84 4.44 -9.62 3.55
CA PHE A 84 5.10 -8.47 4.20
C PHE A 84 5.77 -7.54 3.20
N GLU A 85 6.53 -8.09 2.25
CA GLU A 85 7.17 -7.32 1.19
C GLU A 85 6.15 -6.48 0.40
N ARG A 86 4.99 -7.06 0.10
CA ARG A 86 3.90 -6.34 -0.60
C ARG A 86 3.28 -5.25 0.27
N LEU A 87 3.06 -5.53 1.56
CA LEU A 87 2.53 -4.52 2.50
C LEU A 87 3.47 -3.32 2.57
N GLU A 88 4.78 -3.56 2.58
CA GLU A 88 5.79 -2.51 2.59
C GLU A 88 5.65 -1.59 1.38
N HIS A 89 5.62 -2.16 0.17
CA HIS A 89 5.47 -1.36 -1.04
C HIS A 89 4.13 -0.62 -1.09
N ILE A 90 3.03 -1.23 -0.65
CA ILE A 90 1.70 -0.59 -0.65
C ILE A 90 1.70 0.67 0.22
N VAL A 91 2.22 0.56 1.45
CA VAL A 91 2.31 1.72 2.36
C VAL A 91 3.28 2.75 1.80
N GLY A 92 4.45 2.33 1.30
CA GLY A 92 5.44 3.24 0.73
C GLY A 92 4.88 4.07 -0.43
N ILE A 93 4.15 3.44 -1.36
CA ILE A 93 3.47 4.12 -2.47
C ILE A 93 2.41 5.11 -1.95
N PHE A 94 1.58 4.67 -1.00
CA PHE A 94 0.52 5.52 -0.44
C PHE A 94 1.08 6.76 0.25
N GLU A 95 2.13 6.60 1.07
CA GLU A 95 2.80 7.70 1.77
C GLU A 95 3.49 8.65 0.78
N ALA A 96 4.24 8.12 -0.19
CA ALA A 96 4.88 8.94 -1.22
C ALA A 96 3.86 9.80 -2.00
N LEU A 97 2.69 9.24 -2.32
CA LEU A 97 1.61 9.98 -2.97
C LEU A 97 0.95 11.02 -2.05
N ARG A 98 0.77 10.71 -0.77
CA ARG A 98 0.28 11.70 0.23
C ARG A 98 1.24 12.86 0.41
N THR A 99 2.54 12.60 0.44
CA THR A 99 3.59 13.63 0.52
C THR A 99 3.63 14.47 -0.76
N SER A 100 3.41 13.85 -1.92
CA SER A 100 3.38 14.55 -3.22
C SER A 100 2.14 15.42 -3.40
N TYR A 101 0.99 15.03 -2.83
CA TYR A 101 -0.29 15.71 -3.01
C TYR A 101 -0.98 16.04 -1.67
N PRO A 102 -0.33 16.83 -0.77
CA PRO A 102 -0.78 16.99 0.62
C PRO A 102 -2.16 17.67 0.73
N HIS A 103 -2.49 18.55 -0.22
CA HIS A 103 -3.75 19.30 -0.21
C HIS A 103 -4.84 18.68 -1.10
N ASN A 104 -4.52 17.68 -1.92
CA ASN A 104 -5.46 17.16 -2.90
C ASN A 104 -5.40 15.64 -3.03
N LYS A 105 -6.15 14.95 -2.15
CA LYS A 105 -6.25 13.48 -2.16
C LYS A 105 -6.82 12.94 -3.48
N GLN A 106 -7.65 13.69 -4.21
CA GLN A 106 -8.14 13.23 -5.51
C GLN A 106 -7.01 13.11 -6.55
N MET A 107 -5.92 13.88 -6.40
CA MET A 107 -4.76 13.76 -7.29
C MET A 107 -4.03 12.44 -7.13
N VAL A 108 -4.03 11.84 -5.94
CA VAL A 108 -3.52 10.48 -5.71
C VAL A 108 -4.22 9.51 -6.66
N MET A 109 -5.54 9.55 -6.70
CA MET A 109 -6.33 8.66 -7.56
C MET A 109 -6.20 8.96 -9.05
N ILE A 110 -6.15 10.23 -9.42
CA ILE A 110 -5.91 10.61 -10.82
C ILE A 110 -4.54 10.11 -11.26
N TRP A 111 -3.51 10.22 -10.43
CA TRP A 111 -2.18 9.71 -10.73
C TRP A 111 -2.19 8.19 -10.92
N MET A 112 -2.81 7.45 -9.99
CA MET A 112 -2.92 5.98 -10.04
C MET A 112 -3.66 5.46 -11.28
N LYS A 113 -4.61 6.24 -11.82
CA LYS A 113 -5.43 5.87 -12.99
C LYS A 113 -4.94 6.48 -14.30
N LYS A 114 -3.97 7.40 -14.29
CA LYS A 114 -3.48 8.06 -15.50
C LYS A 114 -2.37 7.25 -16.14
N CYS A 115 -2.51 7.00 -17.45
CA CYS A 115 -1.47 6.37 -18.26
C CYS A 115 -0.14 7.13 -18.14
N ASN A 116 0.93 6.38 -17.90
CA ASN A 116 2.28 6.94 -17.77
C ASN A 116 3.22 6.28 -18.79
N ARG A 117 4.05 7.09 -19.47
CA ARG A 117 5.01 6.60 -20.47
C ARG A 117 6.09 5.71 -19.84
N HIS A 118 6.42 5.92 -18.57
CA HIS A 118 7.33 5.06 -17.82
C HIS A 118 6.78 3.65 -17.61
N PHE A 119 5.46 3.47 -17.73
CA PHE A 119 4.77 2.20 -17.53
C PHE A 119 4.21 1.63 -18.85
N VAL A 120 4.90 1.87 -19.97
CA VAL A 120 4.45 1.43 -21.31
C VAL A 120 3.02 1.92 -21.59
N THR A 121 2.73 3.16 -21.19
CA THR A 121 1.41 3.80 -21.31
C THR A 121 0.26 3.12 -20.55
N ARG A 122 0.55 2.21 -19.61
CA ARG A 122 -0.42 1.69 -18.64
C ARG A 122 -0.57 2.65 -17.45
N PRO A 123 -1.74 2.66 -16.78
CA PRO A 123 -1.87 3.34 -15.50
C PRO A 123 -1.14 2.55 -14.40
N PRO A 124 -0.57 3.22 -13.37
CA PRO A 124 0.11 2.55 -12.25
C PRO A 124 -0.70 1.41 -11.62
N ILE A 125 -2.02 1.59 -11.49
CA ILE A 125 -2.89 0.57 -10.92
C ILE A 125 -2.92 -0.73 -11.74
N ALA A 126 -2.91 -0.63 -13.08
CA ALA A 126 -2.87 -1.81 -13.95
C ALA A 126 -1.52 -2.52 -13.82
N VAL A 127 -0.42 -1.77 -13.74
CA VAL A 127 0.92 -2.33 -13.52
C VAL A 127 0.97 -3.13 -12.21
N ILE A 128 0.43 -2.58 -11.12
CA ILE A 128 0.39 -3.26 -9.81
C ILE A 128 -0.44 -4.56 -9.87
N VAL A 129 -1.59 -4.52 -10.55
CA VAL A 129 -2.51 -5.68 -10.63
C VAL A 129 -1.97 -6.77 -11.56
N GLU A 130 -1.42 -6.40 -12.71
CA GLU A 130 -0.97 -7.32 -13.75
C GLU A 130 0.41 -7.91 -13.42
N ASP A 131 1.34 -7.09 -12.94
CA ASP A 131 2.73 -7.47 -12.73
C ASP A 131 3.00 -7.87 -11.26
N GLY A 132 2.02 -7.68 -10.36
CA GLY A 132 2.08 -8.09 -8.96
C GLY A 132 3.17 -7.36 -8.18
N LEU A 133 4.04 -8.13 -7.49
CA LEU A 133 5.14 -7.56 -6.69
C LEU A 133 6.06 -6.68 -7.55
N ARG A 134 6.43 -7.13 -8.75
CA ARG A 134 7.24 -6.33 -9.68
C ARG A 134 6.56 -5.04 -10.08
N GLY A 135 5.23 -5.02 -10.14
CA GLY A 135 4.48 -3.81 -10.41
C GLY A 135 4.56 -2.82 -9.26
N LEU A 136 4.43 -3.30 -8.02
CA LEU A 136 4.61 -2.51 -6.80
C LEU A 136 6.03 -1.92 -6.70
N GLU A 137 7.07 -2.72 -6.95
CA GLU A 137 8.47 -2.26 -6.97
C GLU A 137 8.69 -1.16 -8.00
N GLN A 138 8.22 -1.36 -9.24
CA GLN A 138 8.36 -0.39 -10.32
C GLN A 138 7.67 0.94 -10.02
N VAL A 139 6.45 0.88 -9.47
CA VAL A 139 5.69 2.09 -9.11
C VAL A 139 6.36 2.83 -7.96
N ARG A 140 6.81 2.12 -6.92
CA ARG A 140 7.56 2.72 -5.79
C ARG A 140 8.85 3.38 -6.27
N ALA A 141 9.68 2.67 -7.02
CA ALA A 141 10.93 3.21 -7.56
C ALA A 141 10.72 4.46 -8.43
N HIS A 142 9.64 4.49 -9.22
CA HIS A 142 9.30 5.69 -10.00
C HIS A 142 8.94 6.89 -9.13
N LEU A 143 8.20 6.67 -8.03
CA LEU A 143 7.84 7.74 -7.08
C LEU A 143 9.08 8.26 -6.35
N ASP A 144 9.96 7.36 -5.89
CA ASP A 144 11.19 7.73 -5.20
C ASP A 144 12.12 8.56 -6.11
N CYS A 145 12.35 8.10 -7.36
CA CYS A 145 13.14 8.85 -8.34
C CYS A 145 12.50 10.21 -8.72
N THR A 146 11.17 10.29 -8.74
CA THR A 146 10.49 11.57 -9.00
C THR A 146 10.66 12.53 -7.83
N PHE A 147 10.66 12.02 -6.59
CA PHE A 147 10.76 12.82 -5.37
C PHE A 147 12.19 13.30 -5.08
N ASP A 148 13.21 12.49 -5.38
CA ASP A 148 14.62 12.84 -5.18
C ASP A 148 15.02 14.11 -5.96
N TRP A 149 14.40 14.36 -7.12
CA TRP A 149 14.66 15.56 -7.92
C TRP A 149 14.01 16.84 -7.37
N PHE A 150 12.83 16.75 -6.73
CA PHE A 150 12.16 17.92 -6.16
C PHE A 150 12.74 18.34 -4.79
N SER A 151 13.53 17.47 -4.18
CA SER A 151 14.10 17.64 -2.84
C SER A 151 15.57 18.12 -2.85
N SER A 152 16.14 18.42 -4.03
CA SER A 152 17.54 18.82 -4.23
C SER A 152 17.72 20.32 -4.49
#